data_AF-A0A165WHS4-F1
#
_entry.id   AF-A0A165WHS4-F1
#
_cell.length_a   1.000
_cell.length_b   1.000
_cell.length_c   1.000
_cell.angle_alpha   90.00
_cell.angle_beta   90.00
_cell.angle_gamma   90.00
#
_symmetry.space_group_name_H-M   'P 1'
#
loop_
_entity.id
_entity.type
_entity.pdbx_description
1 polymer ?
#
loop_
_entity_poly.entity_id
_entity_poly.type
_entity_poly.pdbx_seq_one_letter_code
_entity_poly.pdbx_strand_id
1 'polypeptide(L)'
;MAQFGFMATSPDNPAYGISFRVLQYFHHLTNRCPQLSIQVFVKTLCYMCGTAFRSTYRSQFSNALDTYLEIQRRIETRLQTALGRTDRFWNIRHACIPCTYVLQNEPPLTFGTEIAIDGNNSLARMKRVAKEPNESGERESIERTDSRRIDDPMYLDRGLVDQFEGDLKSKKSKTKAAEPVSAPAAMETAPSPCPERWKNLADDSKKKGKGGFSETGLFLASCRHEAALAFCDMVESGEKFKYPFAVLNQLLDLLPGPILIGYDIGCGVSES
;
A
#
# COMPACT_ATOMS: atom_id res chain seq x y z
N MET A 1 0.26 -16.80 31.65
CA MET A 1 -0.09 -15.40 31.32
C MET A 1 -1.21 -15.32 30.29
N ALA A 2 -1.11 -15.94 29.11
CA ALA A 2 -2.13 -15.85 28.07
C ALA A 2 -3.54 -16.31 28.50
N GLN A 3 -3.64 -17.41 29.26
CA GLN A 3 -4.91 -17.89 29.84
C GLN A 3 -5.59 -16.86 30.77
N PHE A 4 -4.82 -15.94 31.34
CA PHE A 4 -5.32 -14.84 32.18
C PHE A 4 -5.53 -13.54 31.39
N GLY A 5 -5.39 -13.57 30.05
CA GLY A 5 -5.59 -12.41 29.18
C GLY A 5 -4.39 -11.47 29.08
N PHE A 6 -3.16 -11.94 29.35
CA PHE A 6 -1.94 -11.15 29.27
C PHE A 6 -0.94 -11.70 28.25
N MET A 7 -0.33 -10.80 27.49
CA MET A 7 0.81 -11.03 26.62
C MET A 7 2.12 -10.79 27.39
N ALA A 8 3.05 -11.74 27.30
CA ALA A 8 4.40 -11.55 27.85
C ALA A 8 5.18 -10.52 27.02
N THR A 9 6.05 -9.75 27.66
CA THR A 9 6.88 -8.73 26.97
C THR A 9 8.21 -9.28 26.43
N SER A 10 8.57 -10.51 26.80
CA SER A 10 9.79 -11.20 26.37
C SER A 10 9.55 -12.72 26.42
N PRO A 11 10.07 -13.49 25.43
CA PRO A 11 10.01 -14.94 25.45
C PRO A 11 10.90 -15.56 26.54
N ASP A 12 12.10 -14.99 26.76
CA ASP A 12 13.12 -15.59 27.64
C ASP A 12 12.97 -15.16 29.10
N ASN A 13 12.40 -13.98 29.36
CA ASN A 13 12.18 -13.47 30.70
C ASN A 13 10.88 -12.66 30.79
N PRO A 14 9.72 -13.33 30.96
CA PRO A 14 8.41 -12.69 30.99
C PRO A 14 8.12 -12.02 32.35
N ALA A 15 9.00 -11.14 32.82
CA ALA A 15 8.84 -10.42 34.09
C ALA A 15 7.64 -9.46 34.08
N TYR A 16 7.21 -9.00 32.91
CA TYR A 16 6.07 -8.11 32.72
C TYR A 16 5.09 -8.70 31.71
N GLY A 17 3.80 -8.41 31.95
CA GLY A 17 2.71 -8.78 31.06
C GLY A 17 1.82 -7.57 30.74
N ILE A 18 1.40 -7.46 29.48
CA ILE A 18 0.47 -6.43 29.03
C ILE A 18 -0.85 -7.12 28.69
N SER A 19 -1.98 -6.61 29.17
CA SER A 19 -3.26 -7.24 28.90
C SER A 19 -3.63 -7.16 27.42
N PHE A 20 -4.30 -8.19 26.91
CA PHE A 20 -4.79 -8.20 25.53
C PHE A 20 -5.76 -7.04 25.28
N ARG A 21 -6.55 -6.63 26.27
CA ARG A 21 -7.45 -5.47 26.17
C ARG A 21 -6.69 -4.17 25.90
N VAL A 22 -5.54 -3.97 26.56
CA VAL A 22 -4.70 -2.79 26.33
C VAL A 22 -4.07 -2.82 24.93
N LEU A 23 -3.58 -3.97 24.49
CA LEU A 23 -3.01 -4.13 23.14
C LEU A 23 -4.08 -3.92 22.05
N GLN A 24 -5.27 -4.50 22.23
CA GLN A 24 -6.42 -4.32 21.36
C GLN A 24 -6.85 -2.85 21.30
N TYR A 25 -6.94 -2.19 22.46
CA TYR A 25 -7.31 -0.78 22.54
C TYR A 25 -6.30 0.11 21.78
N PHE A 26 -5.00 -0.11 22.00
CA PHE A 26 -3.97 0.61 21.26
C PHE A 26 -4.07 0.35 19.76
N HIS A 27 -4.26 -0.91 19.34
CA HIS A 27 -4.40 -1.25 17.92
C HIS A 27 -5.59 -0.53 17.26
N HIS A 28 -6.75 -0.50 17.92
CA HIS A 28 -7.91 0.24 17.43
C HIS A 28 -7.68 1.75 17.38
N LEU A 29 -6.99 2.32 18.37
CA LEU A 29 -6.59 3.73 18.36
C LEU A 29 -5.68 4.04 17.16
N THR A 30 -4.68 3.20 16.88
CA THR A 30 -3.76 3.42 15.76
C THR A 30 -4.46 3.35 14.40
N ASN A 31 -5.53 2.55 14.28
CA ASN A 31 -6.33 2.49 13.05
C ASN A 31 -7.15 3.77 12.80
N ARG A 32 -7.41 4.58 13.84
CA ARG A 32 -8.13 5.87 13.72
C ARG A 32 -7.21 7.08 13.77
N CYS A 33 -6.09 6.94 14.47
CA CYS A 33 -5.05 7.96 14.59
C CYS A 33 -3.67 7.30 14.39
N PRO A 34 -3.23 7.11 13.14
CA PRO A 34 -1.94 6.49 12.83
C PRO A 34 -0.74 7.27 13.40
N GLN A 35 -0.93 8.54 13.75
CA GLN A 35 0.08 9.41 14.35
C GLN A 35 0.29 9.15 15.85
N LEU A 36 -0.55 8.34 16.50
CA LEU A 36 -0.43 8.04 17.93
C LEU A 36 0.85 7.26 18.22
N SER A 37 1.76 7.88 18.97
CA SER A 37 3.03 7.27 19.35
C SER A 37 2.86 6.22 20.46
N ILE A 38 3.47 5.04 20.27
CA ILE A 38 3.63 4.01 21.32
C ILE A 38 4.21 4.63 22.60
N GLN A 39 5.18 5.53 22.48
CA GLN A 39 5.85 6.12 23.64
C GLN A 39 4.91 6.99 24.47
N VAL A 40 4.06 7.79 23.82
CA VAL A 40 3.06 8.61 24.50
C VAL A 40 2.05 7.71 25.20
N PHE A 41 1.55 6.69 24.49
CA PHE A 41 0.61 5.74 25.05
C PHE A 41 1.16 5.01 26.28
N VAL A 42 2.40 4.49 26.20
CA VAL A 42 3.05 3.80 27.33
C VAL A 42 3.31 4.76 28.49
N LYS A 43 3.69 6.01 28.25
CA LYS A 43 3.80 7.02 29.32
C LYS A 43 2.46 7.25 30.02
N THR A 44 1.36 7.32 29.27
CA THR A 44 0.01 7.43 29.84
C THR A 44 -0.33 6.21 30.71
N LEU A 45 -0.03 5.00 30.25
CA LEU A 45 -0.22 3.79 31.06
C LEU A 45 0.62 3.84 32.35
N CYS A 46 1.87 4.25 32.26
CA CYS A 46 2.74 4.41 33.43
C CYS A 46 2.14 5.40 34.45
N TYR A 47 1.66 6.55 33.97
CA TYR A 47 1.00 7.57 34.79
C TYR A 47 -0.25 7.03 35.49
N MET A 48 -1.14 6.34 34.74
CA MET A 48 -2.36 5.73 35.30
C MET A 48 -2.06 4.66 36.36
N CYS A 49 -0.99 3.88 36.16
CA CYS A 49 -0.58 2.84 37.10
C CYS A 49 0.28 3.37 38.27
N GLY A 50 0.56 4.67 38.34
CA GLY A 50 1.42 5.25 39.38
C GLY A 50 2.89 4.78 39.30
N THR A 51 3.37 4.44 38.11
CA THR A 51 4.73 3.93 37.89
C THR A 51 5.59 4.90 37.09
N ALA A 52 6.89 4.98 37.40
CA ALA A 52 7.81 5.80 36.63
C ALA A 52 8.08 5.17 35.25
N PHE A 53 8.00 5.98 34.19
CA PHE A 53 8.31 5.53 32.84
C PHE A 53 9.79 5.15 32.69
N ARG A 54 10.06 4.00 32.07
CA ARG A 54 11.39 3.56 31.64
C ARG A 54 11.40 3.37 30.13
N SER A 55 12.51 3.70 29.47
CA SER A 55 12.66 3.56 28.02
C SER A 55 12.42 2.12 27.54
N THR A 56 12.75 1.13 28.37
CA THR A 56 12.53 -0.29 28.11
C THR A 56 11.05 -0.66 27.98
N TYR A 57 10.14 0.03 28.68
CA TYR A 57 8.70 -0.26 28.62
C TYR A 57 8.11 -0.01 27.23
N ARG A 58 8.64 0.98 26.50
CA ARG A 58 8.26 1.21 25.10
C ARG A 58 8.58 -0.01 24.24
N SER A 59 9.80 -0.54 24.37
CA SER A 59 10.25 -1.71 23.60
C SER A 59 9.48 -2.96 23.98
N GLN A 60 9.27 -3.18 25.28
CA GLN A 60 8.45 -4.28 25.80
C GLN A 60 7.00 -4.23 25.28
N PHE A 61 6.41 -3.04 25.24
CA PHE A 61 5.08 -2.84 24.65
C PHE A 61 5.06 -3.11 23.16
N SER A 62 6.05 -2.60 22.41
CA SER A 62 6.17 -2.87 20.97
C SER A 62 6.27 -4.36 20.68
N ASN A 63 7.12 -5.09 21.41
CA ASN A 63 7.29 -6.54 21.23
C ASN A 63 6.00 -7.31 21.54
N ALA A 64 5.30 -6.93 22.62
CA ALA A 64 4.02 -7.54 22.97
C ALA A 64 2.93 -7.24 21.93
N LEU A 65 2.92 -6.02 21.37
CA LEU A 65 2.00 -5.62 20.30
C LEU A 65 2.26 -6.39 19.02
N ASP A 66 3.53 -6.50 18.59
CA ASP A 66 3.91 -7.28 17.40
C ASP A 66 3.47 -8.75 17.54
N THR A 67 3.71 -9.35 18.72
CA THR A 67 3.28 -10.72 19.02
C THR A 67 1.76 -10.85 19.02
N TYR A 68 1.04 -9.88 19.59
CA TYR A 68 -0.42 -9.83 19.57
C TYR A 68 -0.97 -9.76 18.14
N LEU A 69 -0.42 -8.88 17.30
CA LEU A 69 -0.84 -8.76 15.90
C LEU A 69 -0.56 -10.03 15.10
N GLU A 70 0.57 -10.69 15.34
CA GLU A 70 0.88 -11.98 14.73
C GLU A 70 -0.14 -13.07 15.11
N ILE A 71 -0.54 -13.12 16.38
CA ILE A 71 -1.59 -14.04 16.83
C ILE A 71 -2.92 -13.71 16.14
N GLN A 72 -3.30 -12.43 16.05
CA GLN A 72 -4.51 -12.01 15.34
C GLN A 72 -4.49 -12.47 13.88
N ARG A 73 -3.37 -12.29 13.16
CA ARG A 73 -3.21 -12.77 11.78
C ARG A 73 -3.40 -14.28 11.66
N ARG A 74 -2.77 -15.06 12.53
CA ARG A 74 -2.91 -16.53 12.52
C ARG A 74 -4.33 -16.99 12.84
N ILE A 75 -5.01 -16.31 13.75
CA ILE A 75 -6.43 -16.57 14.05
C ILE A 75 -7.27 -16.30 12.82
N GLU A 76 -7.05 -15.16 12.15
CA GLU A 76 -7.75 -14.80 10.92
C GLU A 76 -7.53 -15.85 9.82
N THR A 77 -6.28 -16.27 9.57
CA THR A 77 -5.99 -17.34 8.60
C THR A 77 -6.73 -18.64 8.92
N ARG A 78 -6.77 -19.04 10.20
CA ARG A 78 -7.52 -20.24 10.63
C ARG A 78 -9.02 -20.07 10.45
N LEU A 79 -9.56 -18.89 10.74
CA LEU A 79 -10.97 -18.57 10.56
C LEU A 79 -11.34 -18.63 9.07
N GLN A 80 -10.56 -17.98 8.20
CA GLN A 80 -10.77 -17.99 6.76
C GLN A 80 -10.72 -19.42 6.21
N THR A 81 -9.75 -20.23 6.66
CA THR A 81 -9.68 -21.65 6.31
C THR A 81 -10.92 -22.43 6.75
N ALA A 82 -11.38 -22.23 7.99
CA ALA A 82 -12.57 -22.89 8.51
C ALA A 82 -13.86 -22.47 7.77
N LEU A 83 -13.89 -21.25 7.24
CA LEU A 83 -14.98 -20.72 6.41
C LEU A 83 -14.87 -21.16 4.93
N GLY A 84 -13.88 -21.98 4.57
CA GLY A 84 -13.66 -22.44 3.19
C GLY A 84 -13.08 -21.36 2.25
N ARG A 85 -12.56 -20.27 2.81
CA ARG A 85 -12.05 -19.10 2.08
C ARG A 85 -10.55 -19.21 1.88
N THR A 86 -10.14 -20.28 1.20
CA THR A 86 -8.72 -20.62 0.98
C THR A 86 -8.18 -20.10 -0.35
N ASP A 87 -9.05 -19.59 -1.24
CA ASP A 87 -8.60 -18.94 -2.47
C ASP A 87 -7.75 -17.72 -2.12
N ARG A 88 -6.58 -17.60 -2.76
CA ARG A 88 -5.65 -16.49 -2.52
C ARG A 88 -6.36 -15.15 -2.73
N PHE A 89 -7.13 -15.03 -3.80
CA PHE A 89 -7.79 -13.78 -4.18
C PHE A 89 -9.22 -13.65 -3.63
N TRP A 90 -9.58 -14.46 -2.64
CA TRP A 90 -10.93 -14.50 -2.09
C TRP A 90 -11.40 -13.11 -1.64
N ASN A 91 -10.54 -12.38 -0.92
CA ASN A 91 -10.83 -11.04 -0.41
C ASN A 91 -11.18 -10.06 -1.53
N ILE A 92 -10.44 -10.08 -2.64
CA ILE A 92 -10.69 -9.18 -3.78
C ILE A 92 -11.99 -9.56 -4.49
N ARG A 93 -12.18 -10.86 -4.76
CA ARG A 93 -13.38 -11.39 -5.43
C ARG A 93 -14.68 -11.20 -4.65
N HIS A 94 -14.58 -10.87 -3.36
CA HIS A 94 -15.73 -10.66 -2.47
C HIS A 94 -15.66 -9.33 -1.72
N ALA A 95 -14.76 -8.42 -2.11
CA ALA A 95 -14.56 -7.13 -1.45
C ALA A 95 -15.83 -6.27 -1.50
N CYS A 96 -16.59 -6.38 -2.60
CA CYS A 96 -17.79 -5.61 -2.84
C CYS A 96 -18.89 -6.51 -3.40
N ILE A 97 -19.87 -6.85 -2.56
CA ILE A 97 -21.02 -7.67 -2.96
C ILE A 97 -21.74 -7.06 -4.18
N PRO A 98 -22.06 -5.73 -4.21
CA PRO A 98 -22.68 -5.13 -5.38
C PRO A 98 -21.89 -5.25 -6.69
N CYS A 99 -20.55 -5.26 -6.65
CA CYS A 99 -19.74 -5.42 -7.86
C CYS A 99 -19.56 -6.89 -8.27
N THR A 100 -19.60 -7.81 -7.32
CA THR A 100 -19.17 -9.21 -7.53
C THR A 100 -20.36 -10.16 -7.70
N TYR A 101 -21.53 -9.79 -7.20
CA TYR A 101 -22.75 -10.58 -7.30
C TYR A 101 -23.53 -10.23 -8.57
N VAL A 102 -23.19 -10.90 -9.68
CA VAL A 102 -23.88 -10.73 -10.97
C VAL A 102 -25.19 -11.53 -10.97
N LEU A 103 -26.31 -10.84 -11.17
CA LEU A 103 -27.64 -11.45 -11.19
C LEU A 103 -27.87 -12.26 -12.47
N GLN A 104 -28.47 -13.44 -12.31
CA GLN A 104 -28.89 -14.28 -13.44
C GLN A 104 -30.21 -13.75 -14.00
N ASN A 105 -30.36 -13.77 -15.33
CA ASN A 105 -31.57 -13.36 -16.05
C ASN A 105 -31.87 -11.85 -16.02
N GLU A 106 -30.88 -11.02 -15.70
CA GLU A 106 -30.97 -9.56 -15.86
C GLU A 106 -30.20 -9.08 -17.11
N PRO A 107 -30.53 -7.90 -17.66
CA PRO A 107 -29.74 -7.31 -18.73
C PRO A 107 -28.27 -7.16 -18.33
N PRO A 108 -27.32 -7.50 -19.21
CA PRO A 108 -25.91 -7.36 -18.90
C PRO A 108 -25.56 -5.88 -18.68
N LEU A 109 -24.73 -5.63 -17.67
CA LEU A 109 -24.20 -4.29 -17.41
C LEU A 109 -23.24 -3.89 -18.53
N THR A 110 -23.25 -2.60 -18.91
CA THR A 110 -22.24 -2.03 -19.81
C THR A 110 -20.83 -2.23 -19.25
N PHE A 111 -20.69 -2.06 -17.92
CA PHE A 111 -19.48 -2.33 -17.17
C PHE A 111 -19.84 -3.18 -15.96
N GLY A 112 -19.22 -4.35 -15.81
CA GLY A 112 -19.41 -5.22 -14.65
C GLY A 112 -18.84 -4.61 -13.37
N THR A 113 -17.74 -3.85 -13.50
CA THR A 113 -17.12 -3.16 -12.36
C THR A 113 -16.63 -1.78 -12.78
N GLU A 114 -16.90 -0.78 -11.95
CA GLU A 114 -16.32 0.56 -12.07
C GLU A 114 -15.33 0.75 -10.92
N ILE A 115 -14.07 1.05 -11.27
CA ILE A 115 -13.00 1.31 -10.30
C ILE A 115 -12.42 2.70 -10.50
N ALA A 116 -11.99 3.32 -9.42
CA ALA A 116 -11.15 4.50 -9.41
C ALA A 116 -9.77 4.13 -8.87
N ILE A 117 -8.72 4.63 -9.51
CA ILE A 117 -7.34 4.45 -9.06
C ILE A 117 -6.67 5.82 -8.87
N ASP A 118 -5.94 5.99 -7.77
CA ASP A 118 -5.28 7.27 -7.46
C ASP A 118 -4.11 7.11 -6.46
N GLY A 119 -3.18 8.08 -6.49
CA GLY A 119 -2.04 8.21 -5.59
C GLY A 119 -2.26 9.24 -4.48
N ASN A 120 -2.16 8.80 -3.22
CA ASN A 120 -2.20 9.66 -2.05
C ASN A 120 -0.79 9.96 -1.50
N ASN A 121 -0.31 11.18 -1.73
CA ASN A 121 0.98 11.68 -1.23
C ASN A 121 0.98 12.20 0.23
N SER A 122 -0.18 12.19 0.91
CA SER A 122 -0.30 12.73 2.27
C SER A 122 0.23 11.77 3.35
N LEU A 123 0.47 10.51 2.99
CA LEU A 123 0.93 9.45 3.88
C LEU A 123 2.43 9.20 3.78
N ALA A 124 3.21 10.23 3.44
CA ALA A 124 4.65 10.12 3.27
C ALA A 124 5.37 9.77 4.59
N ARG A 125 6.29 8.81 4.54
CA ARG A 125 7.12 8.36 5.66
C ARG A 125 8.56 8.86 5.50
N MET A 126 9.04 9.63 6.48
CA MET A 126 10.41 10.13 6.45
C MET A 126 11.42 8.98 6.52
N LYS A 127 12.42 9.04 5.64
CA LYS A 127 13.57 8.13 5.64
C LYS A 127 14.47 8.47 6.81
N ARG A 128 14.75 7.48 7.66
CA ARG A 128 15.72 7.63 8.75
C ARG A 128 17.12 7.46 8.19
N VAL A 129 17.91 8.53 8.26
CA VAL A 129 19.30 8.55 7.81
C VAL A 129 20.26 8.79 8.98
N ALA A 130 21.51 8.34 8.82
CA ALA A 130 22.59 8.59 9.76
C ALA A 130 22.77 10.10 10.01
N LYS A 131 23.20 10.47 11.23
CA LYS A 131 23.47 11.87 11.58
C LYS A 131 24.62 12.42 10.75
N GLU A 132 25.71 11.67 10.71
CA GLU A 132 26.91 12.01 9.96
C GLU A 132 26.83 11.44 8.54
N PRO A 133 27.30 12.18 7.52
CA PRO A 133 27.46 11.65 6.18
C PRO A 133 28.62 10.65 6.13
N ASN A 134 28.57 9.73 5.17
CA ASN A 134 29.68 8.86 4.83
C ASN A 134 30.78 9.64 4.06
N GLU A 135 31.87 8.95 3.70
CA GLU A 135 33.01 9.54 2.98
C GLU A 135 32.63 10.20 1.64
N SER A 136 31.50 9.77 1.05
CA SER A 136 30.97 10.32 -0.20
C SER A 136 30.02 11.52 0.01
N GLY A 137 29.84 11.98 1.26
CA GLY A 137 28.93 13.07 1.60
C GLY A 137 27.46 12.66 1.67
N GLU A 138 27.14 11.37 1.52
CA GLU A 138 25.78 10.85 1.55
C GLU A 138 25.40 10.37 2.96
N ARG A 139 24.16 10.59 3.38
CA ARG A 139 23.67 10.05 4.65
C ARG A 139 23.04 8.68 4.41
N GLU A 140 23.68 7.66 4.95
CA GLU A 140 23.22 6.27 4.82
C GLU A 140 21.88 6.04 5.54
N SER A 141 21.07 5.14 4.99
CA SER A 141 19.83 4.72 5.62
C SER A 141 20.14 3.95 6.91
N ILE A 142 19.53 4.36 8.02
CA ILE A 142 19.56 3.64 9.31
C ILE A 142 18.20 3.00 9.61
N GLU A 143 17.38 2.81 8.57
CA GLU A 143 16.13 2.10 8.71
C GLU A 143 16.39 0.68 9.19
N ARG A 144 15.57 0.23 10.14
CA ARG A 144 15.63 -1.14 10.60
C ARG A 144 15.02 -2.00 9.50
N THR A 145 15.75 -3.03 9.06
CA THR A 145 15.21 -4.01 8.12
C THR A 145 13.93 -4.62 8.71
N ASP A 146 12.83 -4.45 8.01
CA ASP A 146 11.56 -5.08 8.35
C ASP A 146 11.45 -6.40 7.59
N SER A 147 11.47 -7.53 8.31
CA SER A 147 11.33 -8.86 7.73
C SER A 147 9.87 -9.32 7.67
N ARG A 148 8.92 -8.52 8.17
CA ARG A 148 7.51 -8.86 8.17
C ARG A 148 6.98 -8.82 6.73
N ARG A 149 6.11 -9.77 6.41
CA ARG A 149 5.40 -9.83 5.13
C ARG A 149 3.91 -9.66 5.38
N ILE A 150 3.26 -8.90 4.52
CA ILE A 150 1.80 -8.80 4.47
C ILE A 150 1.34 -9.86 3.47
N ASP A 151 0.68 -10.89 3.96
CA ASP A 151 0.15 -11.99 3.14
C ASP A 151 -1.32 -11.72 2.75
N ASP A 152 -1.59 -10.47 2.34
CA ASP A 152 -2.88 -10.06 1.81
C ASP A 152 -2.67 -9.65 0.35
N PRO A 153 -3.29 -10.35 -0.62
CA PRO A 153 -3.14 -10.01 -2.03
C PRO A 153 -3.72 -8.66 -2.44
N MET A 154 -4.49 -8.00 -1.57
CA MET A 154 -4.83 -6.59 -1.77
C MET A 154 -3.59 -5.69 -1.69
N TYR A 155 -2.54 -6.07 -0.97
CA TYR A 155 -1.29 -5.33 -0.92
C TYR A 155 -0.30 -5.87 -1.97
N LEU A 156 0.12 -5.01 -2.90
CA LEU A 156 1.13 -5.37 -3.91
C LEU A 156 2.52 -5.05 -3.38
N ASP A 157 3.33 -6.11 -3.23
CA ASP A 157 4.71 -5.99 -2.80
C ASP A 157 5.55 -5.16 -3.78
N ARG A 158 6.53 -4.43 -3.25
CA ARG A 158 7.45 -3.60 -4.03
C ARG A 158 8.11 -4.36 -5.17
N GLY A 159 8.50 -5.61 -4.95
CA GLY A 159 9.13 -6.45 -5.97
C GLY A 159 8.21 -6.79 -7.15
N LEU A 160 6.89 -6.86 -6.92
CA LEU A 160 5.90 -7.02 -8.00
C LEU A 160 5.73 -5.72 -8.77
N VAL A 161 5.59 -4.60 -8.07
CA VAL A 161 5.39 -3.27 -8.67
C VAL A 161 6.60 -2.84 -9.51
N ASP A 162 7.82 -3.11 -9.04
CA ASP A 162 9.05 -2.69 -9.72
C ASP A 162 9.31 -3.41 -11.06
N GLN A 163 8.69 -4.57 -11.30
CA GLN A 163 8.75 -5.26 -12.60
C GLN A 163 8.19 -4.40 -13.73
N PHE A 164 7.08 -3.69 -13.45
CA PHE A 164 6.45 -2.79 -14.41
C PHE A 164 7.28 -1.53 -14.68
N GLU A 165 8.20 -1.16 -13.78
CA GLU A 165 9.16 -0.09 -14.07
C GLU A 165 10.17 -0.51 -15.14
N GLY A 166 10.61 -1.78 -15.09
CA GLY A 166 11.51 -2.37 -16.08
C GLY A 166 10.87 -2.45 -17.46
N ASP A 167 9.62 -2.90 -17.53
CA ASP A 167 8.88 -3.05 -18.79
C ASP A 167 8.61 -1.71 -19.49
N LEU A 168 8.34 -0.65 -18.73
CA LEU A 168 8.19 0.70 -19.27
C LEU A 168 9.51 1.25 -19.81
N LYS A 169 10.65 0.91 -19.18
CA LYS A 169 11.99 1.32 -19.64
C LYS A 169 12.44 0.52 -20.88
N SER A 170 12.17 -0.78 -20.91
CA SER A 170 12.55 -1.66 -22.03
C SER A 170 11.79 -1.32 -23.31
N LYS A 171 10.50 -0.98 -23.20
CA LYS A 171 9.71 -0.45 -24.33
C LYS A 171 10.27 0.87 -24.85
N LYS A 172 10.61 1.83 -23.98
CA LYS A 172 11.27 3.09 -24.39
C LYS A 172 12.62 2.89 -25.10
N SER A 173 13.36 1.85 -24.75
CA SER A 173 14.63 1.51 -25.42
C SER A 173 14.41 0.92 -26.82
N LYS A 174 13.35 0.13 -27.03
CA LYS A 174 13.02 -0.45 -28.34
C LYS A 174 12.50 0.61 -29.33
N THR A 175 11.76 1.61 -28.85
CA THR A 175 11.26 2.71 -29.71
C THR A 175 12.39 3.62 -30.20
N LYS A 176 13.54 3.69 -29.51
CA LYS A 176 14.70 4.48 -29.96
C LYS A 176 15.56 3.78 -31.03
N ALA A 177 15.30 2.52 -31.34
CA ALA A 177 16.15 1.69 -32.20
C ALA A 177 15.47 1.25 -33.52
N ALA A 178 14.26 1.73 -33.82
CA ALA A 178 13.58 1.40 -35.08
C ALA A 178 13.66 2.58 -36.05
N GLU A 179 14.45 2.42 -37.12
CA GLU A 179 14.37 3.23 -38.35
C GLU A 179 13.04 2.98 -39.09
N PRO A 180 12.55 3.95 -39.88
CA PRO A 180 11.16 4.00 -40.30
C PRO A 180 10.92 3.02 -41.45
N VAL A 181 10.09 2.00 -41.22
CA VAL A 181 9.52 1.20 -42.30
C VAL A 181 8.06 1.59 -42.46
N SER A 182 7.75 2.07 -43.65
CA SER A 182 6.46 2.55 -44.12
C SER A 182 5.33 1.52 -43.89
N ALA A 183 4.34 1.90 -43.11
CA ALA A 183 3.01 1.30 -43.05
C ALA A 183 1.94 2.42 -43.19
N PRO A 184 0.74 2.09 -43.72
CA PRO A 184 -0.05 3.02 -44.53
C PRO A 184 -0.89 4.00 -43.73
N ALA A 185 -1.07 5.19 -44.34
CA ALA A 185 -2.05 6.24 -44.04
C ALA A 185 -2.29 6.53 -42.55
N ALA A 186 -1.43 7.39 -42.02
CA ALA A 186 -1.64 8.11 -40.77
C ALA A 186 -3.01 8.80 -40.76
N MET A 187 -3.88 8.38 -39.85
CA MET A 187 -4.86 9.29 -39.27
C MET A 187 -4.07 10.17 -38.31
N GLU A 188 -3.97 11.47 -38.62
CA GLU A 188 -3.24 12.45 -37.83
C GLU A 188 -3.66 12.37 -36.35
N THR A 189 -2.83 11.78 -35.51
CA THR A 189 -2.96 11.88 -34.06
C THR A 189 -2.58 13.30 -33.69
N ALA A 190 -3.58 14.20 -33.68
CA ALA A 190 -3.42 15.53 -33.13
C ALA A 190 -2.82 15.41 -31.71
N PRO A 191 -1.76 16.18 -31.37
CA PRO A 191 -1.21 16.17 -30.03
C PRO A 191 -2.34 16.51 -29.04
N SER A 192 -2.52 15.68 -28.01
CA SER A 192 -3.55 15.92 -27.00
C SER A 192 -3.38 17.34 -26.45
N PRO A 193 -4.41 18.20 -26.41
CA PRO A 193 -4.29 19.60 -25.96
C PRO A 193 -4.05 19.74 -24.45
N CYS A 194 -3.83 18.62 -23.77
CA CYS A 194 -3.76 18.50 -22.32
C CYS A 194 -2.50 19.10 -21.68
N PRO A 195 -1.27 18.95 -22.24
CA PRO A 195 -0.06 19.51 -21.62
C PRO A 195 -0.05 21.04 -21.59
N GLU A 196 -0.66 21.70 -22.58
CA GLU A 196 -0.75 23.16 -22.66
C GLU A 196 -1.83 23.74 -21.72
N ARG A 197 -2.91 22.98 -21.49
CA ARG A 197 -4.05 23.42 -20.66
C ARG A 197 -3.90 23.08 -19.18
N TRP A 198 -3.20 21.99 -18.83
CA TRP A 198 -3.02 21.55 -17.45
C TRP A 198 -1.56 21.68 -17.00
N LYS A 199 -1.24 22.79 -16.30
CA LYS A 199 0.12 23.10 -15.78
C LYS A 199 0.69 22.04 -14.83
N ASN A 200 -0.16 21.19 -14.23
CA ASN A 200 0.26 20.14 -13.29
C ASN A 200 1.12 19.04 -13.97
N LEU A 201 0.92 18.83 -15.28
CA LEU A 201 1.64 17.82 -16.08
C LEU A 201 3.13 18.07 -16.23
N ALA A 202 3.51 19.33 -16.48
CA ALA A 202 4.89 19.71 -16.74
C ALA A 202 5.78 19.63 -15.49
N ASP A 203 5.18 19.83 -14.32
CA ASP A 203 5.89 19.83 -13.03
C ASP A 203 6.05 18.43 -12.43
N ASP A 204 5.07 17.53 -12.57
CA ASP A 204 5.11 16.22 -11.89
C ASP A 204 6.12 15.23 -12.48
N SER A 205 6.36 15.27 -13.79
CA SER A 205 7.41 14.46 -14.44
C SER A 205 8.84 14.79 -13.97
N LYS A 206 9.03 15.98 -13.37
CA LYS A 206 10.31 16.47 -12.82
C LYS A 206 10.37 16.46 -11.29
N LYS A 207 9.25 16.25 -10.60
CA LYS A 207 9.23 16.09 -9.14
C LYS A 207 9.80 14.73 -8.77
N LYS A 208 11.12 14.68 -8.55
CA LYS A 208 11.67 13.75 -7.55
C LYS A 208 10.86 13.98 -6.28
N GLY A 209 10.39 12.91 -5.64
CA GLY A 209 9.70 13.03 -4.35
C GLY A 209 10.49 13.97 -3.45
N LYS A 210 9.81 14.82 -2.68
CA LYS A 210 10.46 15.75 -1.75
C LYS A 210 11.57 14.97 -1.03
N GLY A 211 12.83 15.35 -1.25
CA GLY A 211 13.97 14.55 -0.77
C GLY A 211 13.80 14.23 0.72
N GLY A 212 14.06 12.98 1.12
CA GLY A 212 13.99 12.55 2.51
C GLY A 212 12.78 11.69 2.90
N PHE A 213 11.90 11.30 1.97
CA PHE A 213 10.87 10.28 2.22
C PHE A 213 11.28 8.92 1.64
N SER A 214 11.06 7.85 2.40
CA SER A 214 11.22 6.46 1.94
C SER A 214 10.00 6.09 1.11
N GLU A 215 8.82 6.12 1.73
CA GLU A 215 7.52 6.03 1.10
C GLU A 215 6.99 7.45 0.94
N THR A 216 6.62 7.82 -0.28
CA THR A 216 6.05 9.13 -0.60
C THR A 216 4.53 9.13 -0.46
N GLY A 217 3.90 7.95 -0.40
CA GLY A 217 2.47 7.82 -0.30
C GLY A 217 1.97 6.39 -0.54
N LEU A 218 0.66 6.26 -0.77
CA LEU A 218 -0.01 5.03 -1.17
C LEU A 218 -0.68 5.22 -2.53
N PHE A 219 -0.66 4.19 -3.37
CA PHE A 219 -1.48 4.11 -4.57
C PHE A 219 -2.59 3.08 -4.33
N LEU A 220 -3.84 3.43 -4.59
CA LEU A 220 -5.03 2.65 -4.22
C LEU A 220 -5.97 2.48 -5.41
N ALA A 221 -6.59 1.31 -5.51
CA ALA A 221 -7.79 1.06 -6.30
C ALA A 221 -9.00 0.81 -5.39
N SER A 222 -10.10 1.49 -5.69
CA SER A 222 -11.39 1.26 -5.05
C SER A 222 -12.52 1.17 -6.06
N CYS A 223 -13.55 0.38 -5.79
CA CYS A 223 -14.76 0.40 -6.62
C CYS A 223 -15.62 1.65 -6.34
N ARG A 224 -16.62 1.89 -7.19
CA ARG A 224 -17.66 2.94 -6.98
C ARG A 224 -18.44 2.85 -5.66
N HIS A 225 -18.36 1.72 -4.95
CA HIS A 225 -18.98 1.50 -3.64
C HIS A 225 -17.98 1.63 -2.48
N GLU A 226 -16.81 2.25 -2.73
CA GLU A 226 -15.77 2.54 -1.73
C GLU A 226 -15.07 1.31 -1.14
N ALA A 227 -15.25 0.13 -1.73
CA ALA A 227 -14.47 -1.04 -1.35
C ALA A 227 -13.06 -0.91 -1.94
N ALA A 228 -12.04 -0.98 -1.07
CA ALA A 228 -10.65 -1.13 -1.51
C ALA A 228 -10.47 -2.48 -2.21
N LEU A 229 -9.71 -2.49 -3.30
CA LEU A 229 -9.49 -3.68 -4.14
C LEU A 229 -8.02 -4.07 -4.22
N ALA A 230 -7.14 -3.08 -4.35
CA ALA A 230 -5.69 -3.28 -4.32
C ALA A 230 -4.99 -1.97 -3.92
N PHE A 231 -3.84 -2.06 -3.26
CA PHE A 231 -3.01 -0.90 -2.92
C PHE A 231 -1.53 -1.27 -2.87
N CYS A 232 -0.67 -0.26 -3.01
CA CYS A 232 0.77 -0.42 -2.89
C CYS A 232 1.44 0.86 -2.39
N ASP A 233 2.63 0.73 -1.82
CA ASP A 233 3.42 1.88 -1.40
C ASP A 233 4.04 2.58 -2.62
N MET A 234 3.91 3.91 -2.67
CA MET A 234 4.71 4.72 -3.57
C MET A 234 6.07 4.98 -2.92
N VAL A 235 7.15 4.54 -3.58
CA VAL A 235 8.48 4.50 -2.96
C VAL A 235 9.45 5.43 -3.67
N GLU A 236 10.03 6.36 -2.91
CA GLU A 236 11.08 7.33 -3.30
C GLU A 236 10.77 8.19 -4.54
N SER A 237 9.56 8.12 -5.08
CA SER A 237 9.07 8.91 -6.23
C SER A 237 7.65 9.37 -6.02
N GLY A 238 7.19 10.36 -6.79
CA GLY A 238 5.75 10.57 -6.94
C GLY A 238 5.07 9.39 -7.66
N GLU A 239 3.84 9.61 -8.08
CA GLU A 239 3.07 8.65 -8.84
C GLU A 239 3.72 8.38 -10.21
N LYS A 240 4.17 7.14 -10.42
CA LYS A 240 4.73 6.63 -11.67
C LYS A 240 3.74 5.66 -12.30
N PHE A 241 3.75 5.55 -13.63
CA PHE A 241 2.93 4.59 -14.36
C PHE A 241 3.06 3.12 -13.90
N LYS A 242 4.15 2.73 -13.25
CA LYS A 242 4.28 1.36 -12.71
C LYS A 242 3.17 0.99 -11.70
N TYR A 243 2.68 1.96 -10.93
CA TYR A 243 1.65 1.72 -9.91
C TYR A 243 0.29 1.36 -10.52
N PRO A 244 -0.30 2.16 -11.44
CA PRO A 244 -1.54 1.78 -12.10
C PRO A 244 -1.38 0.48 -12.88
N PHE A 245 -0.26 0.24 -13.59
CA PHE A 245 -0.06 -1.02 -14.30
C PHE A 245 -0.05 -2.24 -13.36
N ALA A 246 0.65 -2.17 -12.23
CA ALA A 246 0.68 -3.27 -11.26
C ALA A 246 -0.71 -3.56 -10.68
N VAL A 247 -1.45 -2.51 -10.34
CA VAL A 247 -2.83 -2.62 -9.84
C VAL A 247 -3.78 -3.22 -10.88
N LEU A 248 -3.73 -2.75 -12.13
CA LEU A 248 -4.59 -3.28 -13.19
C LEU A 248 -4.25 -4.74 -13.50
N ASN A 249 -2.96 -5.08 -13.60
CA ASN A 249 -2.52 -6.46 -13.81
C ASN A 249 -3.04 -7.40 -12.71
N GLN A 250 -3.19 -6.91 -11.47
CA GLN A 250 -3.77 -7.70 -10.38
C GLN A 250 -5.29 -7.87 -10.52
N LEU A 251 -6.01 -6.84 -10.96
CA LEU A 251 -7.47 -6.77 -10.85
C LEU A 251 -8.23 -7.25 -12.10
N LEU A 252 -7.64 -7.18 -13.29
CA LEU A 252 -8.33 -7.43 -14.56
C LEU A 252 -9.05 -8.80 -14.63
N ASP A 253 -8.42 -9.85 -14.11
CA ASP A 253 -8.97 -11.22 -14.11
C ASP A 253 -9.74 -11.58 -12.82
N LEU A 254 -9.80 -10.66 -11.86
CA LEU A 254 -10.43 -10.88 -10.56
C LEU A 254 -11.84 -10.32 -10.45
N LEU A 255 -12.16 -9.30 -11.23
CA LEU A 255 -13.42 -8.56 -11.15
C LEU A 255 -14.32 -8.84 -12.36
N PRO A 256 -15.66 -8.78 -12.21
CA PRO A 256 -16.56 -8.92 -13.34
C PRO A 256 -16.34 -7.83 -14.40
N GLY A 257 -16.09 -8.25 -15.63
CA GLY A 257 -15.88 -7.36 -16.77
C GLY A 257 -17.17 -7.05 -17.56
N PRO A 258 -17.12 -6.06 -18.48
CA PRO A 258 -15.99 -5.16 -18.74
C PRO A 258 -15.73 -4.20 -17.58
N ILE A 259 -14.46 -3.86 -17.31
CA ILE A 259 -14.09 -2.96 -16.20
C ILE A 259 -13.93 -1.53 -16.72
N LEU A 260 -14.62 -0.57 -16.10
CA LEU A 260 -14.40 0.85 -16.32
C LEU A 260 -13.42 1.39 -15.26
N ILE A 261 -12.42 2.14 -15.71
CA ILE A 261 -11.35 2.65 -14.85
C ILE A 261 -11.37 4.18 -14.90
N GLY A 262 -11.71 4.81 -13.78
CA GLY A 262 -11.46 6.21 -13.52
C GLY A 262 -10.03 6.39 -13.01
N TYR A 263 -9.24 7.20 -13.70
CA TYR A 263 -7.90 7.53 -13.28
C TYR A 263 -7.65 9.02 -13.58
N ASP A 264 -7.28 9.81 -12.58
CA ASP A 264 -6.92 11.21 -12.76
C ASP A 264 -5.52 11.32 -13.40
N ILE A 265 -5.45 10.98 -14.67
CA ILE A 265 -4.25 11.19 -15.46
C ILE A 265 -4.29 12.65 -15.90
N GLY A 266 -3.29 13.42 -15.49
CA GLY A 266 -2.88 14.56 -16.29
C GLY A 266 -2.65 14.05 -17.71
N CYS A 267 -3.55 14.36 -18.63
CA CYS A 267 -3.60 13.74 -19.94
C CYS A 267 -2.27 13.94 -20.70
N GLY A 268 -1.48 12.87 -20.75
CA GLY A 268 -0.19 12.76 -21.44
C GLY A 268 0.06 11.35 -21.98
N VAL A 269 -0.96 10.49 -21.91
CA VAL A 269 -0.98 9.16 -22.52
C VAL A 269 -1.45 9.37 -23.95
N SER A 270 -0.51 9.45 -24.89
CA SER A 270 -0.83 9.09 -26.27
C SER A 270 -0.84 7.58 -26.34
N GLU A 271 -1.89 7.02 -26.94
CA GLU A 271 -2.01 5.58 -27.20
C GLU A 271 -0.71 5.08 -27.86
N SER A 272 -0.19 3.97 -27.34
CA SER A 272 0.99 3.28 -27.88
C SER A 272 0.54 2.08 -28.69
#